data_AF-A0A2P8WE11-F1
#
_entry.id   AF-A0A2P8WE11-F1
#
_cell.length_a   1.000
_cell.length_b   1.000
_cell.length_c   1.000
_cell.angle_alpha   90.00
_cell.angle_beta   90.00
_cell.angle_gamma   90.00
#
_symmetry.space_group_name_H-M   'P 1'
#
loop_
_entity.id
_entity.type
_entity.pdbx_description
1 polymer ?
#
loop_
_entity_poly.entity_id
_entity_poly.type
_entity_poly.pdbx_seq_one_letter_code
_entity_poly.pdbx_strand_id
1 'polypeptide(L)' 'MSPLFRALGACIDNGVRLGWLINPQQRQVEISRPGFSGEILSVPQQLSGEAVLPGFVLELARIFD' A
#
# COMPACT_ATOMS: atom_id res chain seq x y z
N MET A 1 7.99 11.27 -11.42
CA MET A 1 7.33 10.81 -10.19
C MET A 1 5.84 11.14 -10.31
N SER A 2 4.93 10.17 -10.17
CA SER A 2 3.49 10.43 -10.39
C SER A 2 2.89 11.28 -9.24
N PRO A 3 1.81 12.06 -9.49
CA PRO A 3 1.16 12.85 -8.44
C PRO A 3 0.66 12.01 -7.26
N LEU A 4 0.24 10.77 -7.52
CA LEU A 4 -0.23 9.83 -6.52
C LEU A 4 0.90 9.39 -5.57
N PHE A 5 2.07 9.06 -6.11
CA PHE A 5 3.24 8.72 -5.29
C PHE A 5 3.68 9.89 -4.41
N ARG A 6 3.59 11.12 -4.93
CA ARG A 6 3.90 12.32 -4.15
C ARG A 6 2.95 12.50 -2.96
N ALA A 7 1.65 12.31 -3.18
CA ALA A 7 0.65 12.46 -2.13
C ALA A 7 0.84 11.41 -1.02
N LEU A 8 1.08 10.15 -1.39
CA LEU A 8 1.35 9.10 -0.42
C LEU A 8 2.62 9.38 0.39
N GLY A 9 3.70 9.84 -0.26
CA GLY A 9 4.92 10.25 0.42
C GLY A 9 4.69 11.36 1.45
N ALA A 10 3.96 12.42 1.09
CA ALA A 10 3.63 13.49 2.02
C ALA A 10 2.80 13.01 3.23
N CYS A 11 1.93 12.02 3.05
CA CYS A 11 1.21 11.39 4.17
C CYS A 11 2.16 10.64 5.11
N ILE A 12 3.11 9.88 4.56
CA ILE A 12 4.14 9.17 5.35
C ILE A 12 5.01 10.19 6.13
N ASP A 13 5.44 11.26 5.47
CA ASP A 13 6.23 12.34 6.09
C ASP A 13 5.46 13.04 7.22
N ASN A 14 4.13 13.11 7.10
CA ASN A 14 3.22 13.66 8.12
C ASN A 14 2.80 12.64 9.20
N GLY A 15 3.46 11.48 9.28
CA GLY A 15 3.30 10.53 10.39
C GLY A 15 2.41 9.32 10.10
N VAL A 16 1.97 9.11 8.85
CA VAL A 16 1.31 7.85 8.48
C VAL A 16 2.31 6.69 8.55
N ARG A 17 1.91 5.61 9.23
CA ARG A 17 2.78 4.44 9.47
C ARG A 17 2.71 3.36 8.39
N LEU A 18 1.61 3.32 7.63
CA LEU A 18 1.38 2.36 6.55
C LEU A 18 0.54 3.01 5.46
N GLY A 19 1.02 2.93 4.22
CA GLY A 19 0.29 3.34 3.04
C GLY A 19 0.25 2.23 1.99
N TRP A 20 -0.90 2.04 1.36
CA TRP A 20 -1.05 1.14 0.21
C TRP A 20 -1.54 1.94 -0.99
N LEU A 21 -0.76 1.92 -2.08
CA LEU A 21 -1.24 2.39 -3.38
C LEU A 21 -1.60 1.17 -4.21
N ILE A 22 -2.90 0.94 -4.39
CA ILE A 22 -3.42 -0.17 -5.17
C ILE A 22 -3.63 0.30 -6.61
N ASN A 23 -3.04 -0.42 -7.57
CA ASN A 23 -3.27 -0.26 -9.00
C ASN A 23 -4.04 -1.48 -9.53
N PRO A 24 -5.39 -1.39 -9.64
CA PRO A 24 -6.22 -2.51 -10.10
C PRO A 24 -5.93 -2.95 -11.53
N GLN A 25 -5.58 -2.00 -12.42
CA GLN A 25 -5.33 -2.28 -13.84
C GLN A 25 -4.12 -3.18 -14.04
N GLN A 26 -3.07 -2.95 -13.24
CA GLN A 26 -1.85 -3.77 -13.27
C GLN A 26 -1.86 -4.87 -12.20
N ARG A 27 -2.91 -4.93 -11.36
CA ARG A 27 -3.00 -5.80 -10.17
C ARG A 27 -1.74 -5.70 -9.32
N GLN A 28 -1.31 -4.48 -9.05
CA GLN A 28 -0.11 -4.19 -8.27
C GLN A 28 -0.47 -3.40 -7.02
N VAL A 29 0.31 -3.60 -5.97
CA VAL A 29 0.21 -2.81 -4.74
C VAL A 29 1.58 -2.32 -4.37
N GLU A 30 1.72 -1.01 -4.21
CA GLU A 30 2.89 -0.43 -3.56
C GLU A 30 2.62 -0.24 -2.06
N ILE A 31 3.55 -0.68 -1.24
CA ILE A 31 3.52 -0.58 0.22
C ILE A 31 4.56 0.43 0.66
N SER A 32 4.10 1.53 1.26
CA SER A 32 4.97 2.57 1.82
C SER A 32 4.94 2.55 3.34
N ARG A 33 6.12 2.67 3.96
CA ARG A 33 6.32 2.73 5.41
C ARG A 33 7.39 3.77 5.74
N PRO A 34 7.36 4.42 6.92
CA PRO A 34 8.43 5.33 7.33
C PRO A 34 9.81 4.66 7.25
N GLY A 35 10.79 5.33 6.64
CA GLY A 35 12.17 4.83 6.51
C GLY A 35 12.36 3.69 5.51
N PHE A 36 11.35 3.34 4.71
CA PHE A 36 11.45 2.29 3.70
C PHE A 36 11.00 2.81 2.32
N SER A 37 11.86 2.64 1.32
CA SER A 37 11.59 3.00 -0.07
C SER A 37 10.70 1.95 -0.73
N GLY A 38 9.39 1.99 -0.47
CA GLY A 38 8.32 1.34 -1.26
C GLY A 38 8.54 -0.11 -1.72
N GLU A 39 7.79 -1.08 -1.17
CA GLU A 39 7.75 -2.45 -1.71
C GLU A 39 6.61 -2.60 -2.74
N ILE A 40 6.88 -3.10 -3.94
CA ILE A 40 5.82 -3.39 -4.93
C ILE A 40 5.52 -4.88 -4.95
N LEU A 41 4.28 -5.23 -4.60
CA LEU A 41 3.74 -6.57 -4.74
C LEU A 41 2.98 -6.70 -6.07
N SER A 42 3.25 -7.77 -6.81
CA SER A 42 2.57 -8.11 -8.06
C SER A 42 1.56 -9.23 -7.84
N VAL A 43 0.32 -8.98 -8.23
CA VAL A 43 -0.84 -9.88 -8.08
C VAL A 43 -1.03 -10.42 -6.64
N PRO A 44 -0.93 -9.59 -5.58
CA PRO A 44 -1.20 -10.06 -4.23
C PRO A 44 -2.67 -10.44 -4.07
N GLN A 45 -2.95 -11.56 -3.39
CA GLN A 45 -4.33 -11.95 -3.05
C GLN A 45 -4.85 -11.17 -1.84
N GLN A 46 -3.96 -10.91 -0.88
CA GLN A 46 -4.27 -10.26 0.38
C GLN A 46 -3.12 -9.36 0.84
N LEU A 47 -3.42 -8.38 1.68
CA LEU A 47 -2.44 -7.53 2.36
C LEU A 47 -2.64 -7.62 3.88
N SER A 48 -1.55 -7.83 4.61
CA SER A 48 -1.57 -7.78 6.08
C SER A 48 -1.21 -6.39 6.59
N GLY A 49 -2.02 -5.90 7.53
CA GLY A 49 -1.75 -4.67 8.29
C GLY A 49 -1.07 -4.90 9.63
N GLU A 50 -0.70 -6.14 9.99
CA GLU A 50 -0.37 -6.58 11.37
C GLU A 50 0.59 -5.66 12.14
N ALA A 51 1.61 -5.12 11.44
CA ALA A 51 2.61 -4.23 12.04
C ALA A 51 2.03 -2.88 12.54
N VAL A 52 0.85 -2.47 12.07
CA VAL A 52 0.18 -1.20 12.42
C VAL A 52 -1.25 -1.43 12.92
N LEU A 53 -1.92 -2.45 12.40
CA LEU A 53 -3.29 -2.86 12.67
C LEU A 53 -3.29 -4.38 12.95
N PRO A 54 -3.07 -4.80 14.20
CA PRO A 54 -3.06 -6.21 14.57
C PRO A 54 -4.37 -6.91 14.19
N GLY A 55 -4.27 -8.08 13.57
CA GLY A 55 -5.39 -8.88 13.07
C GLY A 55 -6.03 -8.40 11.76
N PHE A 56 -5.54 -7.30 11.17
CA PHE A 56 -6.13 -6.77 9.94
C PHE A 56 -5.56 -7.43 8.68
N VAL A 57 -6.47 -7.93 7.84
CA VAL A 57 -6.18 -8.48 6.51
C VAL A 57 -7.15 -7.87 5.50
N LEU A 58 -6.62 -7.34 4.40
CA LEU A 58 -7.40 -6.86 3.28
C LEU A 58 -7.35 -7.86 2.13
N GLU A 59 -8.51 -8.42 1.78
CA GLU A 59 -8.70 -9.26 0.59
C GLU A 59 -8.81 -8.38 -0.67
N LEU A 60 -7.95 -8.63 -1.67
CA LEU A 60 -7.85 -7.81 -2.87
C LEU A 60 -8.70 -8.30 -4.04
N ALA A 61 -9.27 -9.50 -3.97
CA ALA A 61 -10.11 -10.07 -5.03
C ALA A 61 -11.18 -9.07 -5.49
N ARG A 62 -11.96 -8.50 -4.55
CA ARG A 62 -13.02 -7.52 -4.83
C ARG A 62 -12.54 -6.19 -5.43
N ILE A 63 -11.25 -5.88 -5.31
CA ILE A 63 -10.66 -4.64 -5.84
C ILE A 63 -10.08 -4.88 -7.25
N PHE A 64 -9.74 -6.12 -7.59
CA PHE A 64 -9.18 -6.52 -8.88
C PHE A 64 -10.20 -7.09 -9.87
N ASP A 65 -11.45 -7.25 -9.43
CA ASP A 65 -12.60 -7.68 -10.23
C ASP A 65 -13.15 -6.56 -11.14
#